data_AF-A0A543EY19-F1
#
_entry.id   AF-A0A543EY19-F1
#
_cell.length_a   1.000
_cell.length_b   1.000
_cell.length_c   1.000
_cell.angle_alpha   90.00
_cell.angle_beta   90.00
_cell.angle_gamma   90.00
#
_symmetry.space_group_name_H-M   'P 1'
#
loop_
_entity.id
_entity.type
_entity.pdbx_description
1 polymer ?
#
loop_
_entity_poly.entity_id
_entity_poly.type
_entity_poly.pdbx_seq_one_letter_code
_entity_poly.pdbx_strand_id
1 'polypeptide(L)' 'MSAGAESPLPSEPDVHLSVFLHGVRMDYTACLTAALNFVQEHEARHYVDAVTIYLEQRTFPRLPNERLYLER' A
#
# COMPACT_ATOMS: atom_id res chain seq x y z
N MET A 1 -10.03 -12.62 -14.93
CA MET A 1 -8.60 -12.72 -14.58
C MET A 1 -8.36 -11.76 -13.42
N SER A 2 -8.57 -12.24 -12.19
CA SER A 2 -8.43 -11.43 -10.98
C SER A 2 -7.06 -11.71 -10.36
N ALA A 3 -6.02 -11.11 -10.93
CA ALA A 3 -4.63 -11.30 -10.48
C ALA A 3 -4.25 -10.41 -9.27
N GLY A 4 -5.22 -9.87 -8.54
CA GLY A 4 -4.99 -8.87 -7.50
C GLY A 4 -5.45 -9.28 -6.10
N ALA A 5 -5.72 -10.55 -5.83
CA ALA A 5 -6.16 -10.99 -4.50
C ALA A 5 -5.00 -11.45 -3.61
N GLU A 6 -3.95 -12.04 -4.19
CA GLU A 6 -2.85 -12.63 -3.43
C GLU A 6 -1.69 -11.66 -3.22
N SER A 7 -1.08 -11.77 -2.05
CA SER A 7 0.12 -11.02 -1.69
C SER A 7 1.30 -11.42 -2.55
N PRO A 8 2.08 -10.46 -3.09
CA PRO A 8 3.32 -10.76 -3.77
C PRO A 8 4.44 -11.18 -2.79
N LEU A 9 4.28 -10.91 -1.48
CA LEU A 9 5.12 -11.45 -0.41
C LEU A 9 4.23 -12.09 0.67
N PRO A 10 3.79 -13.34 0.50
CA PRO A 10 2.92 -14.03 1.45
C PRO A 10 3.56 -14.29 2.82
N SER A 11 4.88 -14.19 2.93
CA SER A 11 5.62 -14.36 4.18
C SER A 11 5.49 -13.17 5.13
N GLU A 12 5.00 -12.04 4.63
CA GLU A 12 4.80 -10.82 5.42
C GLU A 12 3.33 -10.56 5.67
N PRO A 13 2.99 -9.87 6.79
CA PRO A 13 1.61 -9.48 7.03
C PRO A 13 1.16 -8.44 6.01
N ASP A 14 -0.11 -8.55 5.64
CA ASP A 14 -0.84 -7.50 4.96
C ASP A 14 -1.20 -6.39 5.96
N VAL A 15 -1.00 -5.14 5.54
CA VAL A 15 -1.32 -3.93 6.29
C VAL A 15 -2.34 -3.08 5.55
N HIS A 16 -3.07 -2.25 6.28
CA HIS A 16 -3.96 -1.26 5.70
C HIS A 16 -3.17 0.00 5.35
N LEU A 17 -3.17 0.34 4.06
CA LEU A 17 -2.57 1.55 3.51
C LEU A 17 -3.67 2.55 3.18
N SER A 18 -3.70 3.68 3.90
CA SER A 18 -4.61 4.81 3.64
C SER A 18 -3.85 5.92 2.93
N VAL A 19 -4.26 6.26 1.71
CA VAL A 19 -3.67 7.31 0.88
C VAL A 19 -4.67 8.46 0.74
N PHE A 20 -4.25 9.68 1.06
CA PHE A 20 -5.03 10.90 0.96
C PHE A 20 -4.44 11.80 -0.13
N LEU A 21 -5.14 11.95 -1.25
CA LEU A 21 -4.67 12.74 -2.39
C LEU A 21 -5.76 13.72 -2.81
N HIS A 22 -5.43 15.02 -2.81
CA HIS A 22 -6.34 16.09 -3.24
C HIS A 22 -7.75 16.04 -2.61
N GLY A 23 -7.85 15.70 -1.32
CA GLY A 23 -9.14 15.61 -0.62
C GLY A 23 -9.83 14.24 -0.72
N VAL A 24 -9.25 13.30 -1.47
CA VAL A 24 -9.78 11.94 -1.63
C VAL A 24 -8.98 10.96 -0.79
N ARG A 25 -9.68 10.20 0.05
CA ARG A 25 -9.10 9.06 0.79
C ARG A 25 -9.31 7.77 0.00
N MET A 26 -8.24 7.00 -0.15
CA MET A 26 -8.22 5.69 -0.79
C MET A 26 -7.58 4.70 0.18
N ASP A 27 -8.30 3.61 0.49
CA ASP A 27 -7.85 2.59 1.43
C ASP A 27 -7.54 1.29 0.68
N TYR A 28 -6.35 0.73 0.92
CA TYR A 28 -5.85 -0.47 0.29
C TYR A 28 -5.28 -1.46 1.30
N THR A 29 -5.16 -2.71 0.87
CA THR A 29 -4.33 -3.72 1.53
C THR A 29 -3.04 -3.93 0.73
N ALA A 30 -1.90 -3.97 1.40
CA ALA A 30 -0.60 -4.27 0.80
C ALA A 30 0.27 -5.05 1.78
N CYS A 31 1.24 -5.83 1.31
CA CYS A 31 2.24 -6.45 2.16
C CYS A 31 3.11 -5.36 2.80
N LEU A 32 3.64 -5.66 3.98
CA LEU A 32 4.41 -4.70 4.77
C LEU A 32 5.52 -4.02 3.97
N THR A 33 6.35 -4.78 3.26
CA THR A 33 7.45 -4.22 2.46
C THR A 33 6.96 -3.28 1.35
N ALA A 34 5.90 -3.65 0.62
CA ALA A 34 5.35 -2.80 -0.43
C ALA A 34 4.77 -1.49 0.14
N ALA A 35 4.07 -1.56 1.28
CA ALA A 35 3.53 -0.38 1.94
C ALA A 35 4.63 0.59 2.42
N LEU A 36 5.72 0.05 3.00
CA LEU A 36 6.86 0.87 3.43
C LEU A 36 7.56 1.54 2.24
N ASN A 37 7.79 0.80 1.16
CA ASN A 37 8.41 1.33 -0.06
C ASN A 37 7.53 2.39 -0.73
N PHE A 38 6.20 2.20 -0.72
CA PHE A 38 5.23 3.19 -1.18
C PHE A 38 5.38 4.51 -0.40
N VAL A 39 5.39 4.46 0.93
CA VAL A 39 5.52 5.66 1.78
C VAL A 39 6.83 6.39 1.47
N GLN A 40 7.96 5.68 1.41
CA GLN A 40 9.26 6.28 1.11
C GLN A 40 9.28 6.99 -0.24
N GLU A 41 8.68 6.38 -1.28
CA GLU A 41 8.60 7.01 -2.60
C GLU A 41 7.66 8.22 -2.61
N HIS A 42 6.55 8.12 -1.88
CA HIS A 42 5.56 9.17 -1.76
C HIS A 42 6.13 10.41 -1.05
N GLU A 43 6.89 10.21 0.03
CA GLU A 43 7.64 11.25 0.73
C GLU A 43 8.71 11.89 -0.16
N ALA A 44 9.48 11.08 -0.90
CA ALA A 44 10.48 11.58 -1.85
C ALA A 44 9.89 12.45 -2.96
N ARG A 45 8.61 12.24 -3.31
CA ARG A 45 7.87 13.05 -4.30
C ARG A 45 7.16 14.27 -3.70
N HIS A 46 7.45 14.63 -2.43
CA HIS A 46 6.91 15.79 -1.70
C HIS A 46 5.40 15.77 -1.40
N TYR A 47 4.78 14.59 -1.37
CA TYR A 47 3.40 14.44 -0.89
C TYR A 47 3.38 14.10 0.61
N VAL A 48 3.98 14.99 1.40
CA VAL A 48 4.13 14.84 2.86
C VAL A 48 2.73 14.86 3.51
N ASP A 49 2.52 14.01 4.53
CA ASP A 49 1.28 13.87 5.33
C ASP A 49 0.06 13.22 4.65
N ALA A 50 0.25 12.59 3.48
CA ALA A 50 -0.84 12.02 2.71
C ALA A 50 -0.92 10.48 2.77
N VAL A 51 -0.12 9.79 3.59
CA VAL A 51 -0.16 8.32 3.71
C VAL A 51 -0.13 7.89 5.17
N THR A 52 -0.94 6.89 5.52
CA THR A 52 -0.94 6.27 6.84
C THR A 52 -1.01 4.76 6.72
N ILE A 53 -0.20 4.05 7.50
CA ILE A 53 -0.21 2.59 7.61
C ILE A 53 -0.87 2.20 8.94
N TYR A 54 -1.87 1.35 8.86
CA TYR A 54 -2.51 0.73 10.01
C TYR A 54 -2.24 -0.78 10.02
N LEU A 55 -2.01 -1.34 11.21
CA LEU A 55 -1.87 -2.79 11.40
C LEU A 55 -3.23 -3.50 11.50
N GLU A 56 -4.34 -2.76 11.32
CA GLU A 56 -5.69 -3.32 11.37
C GLU A 56 -5.96 -4.20 10.14
N GLN A 57 -6.49 -5.39 10.40
CA GLN A 57 -6.96 -6.29 9.34
C GLN A 57 -8.40 -5.94 8.97
N ARG A 58 -8.55 -5.00 8.05
CA ARG A 58 -9.80 -4.71 7.36
C ARG A 58 -9.69 -5.17 5.91
N THR A 59 -10.79 -5.62 5.34
CA THR A 59 -10.83 -6.09 3.95
C THR A 59 -10.92 -4.88 3.02
N PHE A 60 -9.77 -4.45 2.49
CA PHE A 60 -9.67 -3.41 1.45
C PHE A 60 -9.24 -4.03 0.12
N PRO A 61 -9.46 -3.36 -1.03
CA PRO A 61 -8.87 -3.80 -2.28
C PRO A 61 -7.34 -3.82 -2.16
N ARG A 62 -6.69 -4.77 -2.82
CA ARG A 62 -5.23 -4.81 -2.90
C ARG A 62 -4.69 -3.57 -3.60
N LEU A 63 -3.53 -3.07 -3.15
CA LEU A 63 -2.83 -1.98 -3.81
C LEU A 63 -2.59 -2.32 -5.29
N PRO A 64 -3.05 -1.50 -6.25
CA PRO A 64 -2.78 -1.74 -7.65
C PRO A 64 -1.28 -1.74 -7.95
N ASN A 65 -0.82 -2.68 -8.78
CA ASN A 65 0.58 -2.84 -9.17
C ASN A 65 1.55 -2.94 -7.99
N GLU A 66 1.11 -3.48 -6.87
CA GLU A 66 1.90 -3.60 -5.64
C GLU A 66 3.31 -4.17 -5.85
N ARG A 67 3.46 -5.13 -6.78
CA ARG A 67 4.74 -5.76 -7.14
C ARG A 67 5.82 -4.75 -7.54
N LEU A 68 5.44 -3.60 -8.12
CA LEU A 68 6.39 -2.55 -8.49
C LEU A 68 7.15 -1.99 -7.28
N TYR A 69 6.54 -2.05 -6.09
CA TYR A 69 7.17 -1.61 -4.85
C TYR A 69 8.09 -2.68 -4.24
N LEU A 70 8.26 -3.84 -4.89
CA LEU A 70 9.18 -4.89 -4.47
C LEU A 70 10.39 -5.03 -5.42
N GLU A 71 10.29 -4.53 -6.64
CA GLU A 71 11.28 -4.67 -7.71
C GLU A 71 12.40 -3.61 -7.65
N ARG A 72 12.77 -3.15 -6.45
CA ARG A 72 13.85 -2.16 -6.27
C ARG A 72 15.24 -2.77 -6.30
#